data_AF-A0A238UXM2-F1
#
_entry.id   AF-A0A238UXM2-F1
#
_cell.length_a   1.000
_cell.length_b   1.000
_cell.length_c   1.000
_cell.angle_alpha   90.00
_cell.angle_beta   90.00
_cell.angle_gamma   90.00
#
_symmetry.space_group_name_H-M   'P 1'
#
loop_
_entity.id
_entity.type
_entity.pdbx_description
1 polymer ?
#
loop_
_entity_poly.entity_id
_entity_poly.type
_entity_poly.pdbx_seq_one_letter_code
_entity_poly.pdbx_strand_id
1 'polypeptide(L)'
;MKFTRFRTRSSRLALPAVAGAAVLAFGMASPAAAANPDPIPGSFDFSDCPPLPEGASPFYSRCQVAVVTSGTFKVGNFDQQIKEPLRLTYASTLDLETFETKIIFGGLKAPKMLVQPGLFGDPFLSAVYARVEYAGSFEIPTTSNLDINMAVKVRLINPLLGGNCTVGTNANPIKLHLTTGTTNPPAPNTPITGEAPTIARPDPAGDVLQAKQVDNAFSVPGAKGCLYGAGVGDWLVNQIGGFPSAAGKNSMVSNEYIVSKQYSQL
;
A
#
# COMPACT_ATOMS: atom_id res chain seq x y z
N MET A 1 -55.65 -6.67 79.28
CA MET A 1 -55.95 -8.12 79.31
C MET A 1 -56.45 -8.54 77.92
N LYS A 2 -55.85 -9.60 77.36
CA LYS A 2 -56.26 -10.40 76.19
C LYS A 2 -56.36 -9.71 74.82
N PHE A 3 -55.42 -10.11 73.96
CA PHE A 3 -55.45 -10.03 72.50
C PHE A 3 -56.59 -10.86 71.91
N THR A 4 -57.16 -10.40 70.79
CA THR A 4 -57.71 -11.30 69.78
C THR A 4 -57.48 -10.71 68.39
N ARG A 5 -56.69 -11.41 67.58
CA ARG A 5 -56.46 -11.14 66.15
C ARG A 5 -57.69 -11.52 65.34
N PHE A 6 -58.05 -10.74 64.34
CA PHE A 6 -58.70 -11.25 63.14
C PHE A 6 -58.10 -10.67 61.86
N ARG A 7 -58.24 -11.48 60.82
CA ARG A 7 -57.35 -11.72 59.69
C ARG A 7 -57.64 -10.79 58.51
N THR A 8 -56.59 -10.42 57.80
CA THR A 8 -56.55 -9.62 56.58
C THR A 8 -57.18 -10.34 55.37
N ARG A 9 -57.90 -9.58 54.54
CA ARG A 9 -58.06 -9.82 53.09
C ARG A 9 -58.00 -8.47 52.39
N SER A 10 -56.84 -8.15 51.83
CA SER A 10 -56.62 -6.98 50.99
C SER A 10 -56.56 -7.42 49.53
N SER A 11 -57.63 -7.12 48.80
CA SER A 11 -57.69 -7.14 47.34
C SER A 11 -56.90 -5.92 46.83
N ARG A 12 -55.73 -6.15 46.21
CA ARG A 12 -55.00 -5.11 45.48
C ARG A 12 -55.53 -5.05 44.06
N LEU A 13 -56.25 -3.96 43.77
CA LEU A 13 -56.57 -3.49 42.42
C LEU A 13 -55.27 -3.18 41.66
N ALA A 14 -55.25 -3.61 40.41
CA ALA A 14 -54.18 -3.35 39.45
C ALA A 14 -54.18 -1.87 39.01
N LEU A 15 -52.99 -1.27 38.95
CA LEU A 15 -52.71 -0.03 38.22
C LEU A 15 -51.87 -0.40 36.98
N PRO A 16 -52.19 0.14 35.79
CA PRO A 16 -51.46 -0.16 34.57
C PRO A 16 -50.10 0.56 34.59
N ALA A 17 -49.04 -0.20 34.32
CA ALA A 17 -47.71 0.34 34.09
C ALA A 17 -47.69 1.13 32.78
N VAL A 18 -47.36 2.42 32.87
CA VAL A 18 -47.05 3.26 31.71
C VAL A 18 -45.75 2.73 31.10
N ALA A 19 -45.85 2.11 29.93
CA ALA A 19 -44.70 1.70 29.14
C ALA A 19 -44.00 2.94 28.57
N GLY A 20 -42.88 3.33 29.18
CA GLY A 20 -41.97 4.31 28.60
C GLY A 20 -41.20 3.67 27.43
N ALA A 21 -41.55 4.01 26.21
CA ALA A 21 -40.78 3.66 25.03
C ALA A 21 -39.52 4.54 24.94
N ALA A 22 -38.39 4.03 25.44
CA ALA A 22 -37.09 4.62 25.17
C ALA A 22 -36.70 4.30 23.72
N VAL A 23 -36.81 5.29 22.83
CA VAL A 23 -36.28 5.22 21.48
C VAL A 23 -34.76 5.25 21.57
N LEU A 24 -34.12 4.08 21.49
CA LEU A 24 -32.68 3.98 21.27
C LEU A 24 -32.39 4.44 19.84
N ALA A 25 -32.04 5.72 19.69
CA ALA A 25 -31.44 6.22 18.47
C ALA A 25 -30.05 5.58 18.33
N PHE A 26 -29.98 4.46 17.60
CA PHE A 26 -28.71 3.96 17.07
C PHE A 26 -28.24 4.97 16.01
N GLY A 27 -27.44 5.95 16.44
CA GLY A 27 -26.65 6.75 15.52
C GLY A 27 -25.72 5.80 14.76
N MET A 28 -25.94 5.65 13.46
CA MET A 28 -24.97 5.03 12.57
C MET A 28 -23.74 5.94 12.51
N ALA A 29 -22.80 5.75 13.43
CA ALA A 29 -21.46 6.27 13.25
C ALA A 29 -20.87 5.53 12.04
N SER A 30 -20.83 6.21 10.90
CA SER A 30 -20.00 5.73 9.78
C SER A 30 -18.57 5.61 10.30
N PRO A 31 -17.85 4.50 10.01
CA PRO A 31 -16.45 4.42 10.37
C PRO A 31 -15.74 5.61 9.72
N ALA A 32 -15.21 6.52 10.54
CA ALA A 32 -14.33 7.57 10.04
C ALA A 32 -13.18 6.86 9.33
N ALA A 33 -12.94 7.19 8.06
CA ALA A 33 -11.76 6.75 7.35
C ALA A 33 -10.53 7.09 8.22
N ALA A 34 -9.65 6.13 8.44
CA ALA A 34 -8.49 6.42 9.27
C ALA A 34 -7.61 7.39 8.48
N ALA A 35 -7.31 8.54 9.07
CA ALA A 35 -6.39 9.47 8.45
C ALA A 35 -5.02 8.81 8.32
N ASN A 36 -4.31 9.10 7.23
CA ASN A 36 -2.92 8.68 7.05
C ASN A 36 -2.12 9.14 8.28
N PRO A 37 -1.36 8.25 8.94
CA PRO A 37 -0.66 8.57 10.18
C PRO A 37 0.50 9.56 9.98
N ASP A 38 0.97 9.74 8.75
CA ASP A 38 2.11 10.59 8.43
C ASP A 38 1.67 12.01 8.02
N PRO A 39 2.48 13.04 8.24
CA PRO A 39 2.21 14.36 7.71
C PRO A 39 2.20 14.37 6.17
N ILE A 40 1.34 15.21 5.59
CA ILE A 40 1.33 15.45 4.15
C ILE A 40 2.70 15.99 3.70
N PRO A 41 3.31 15.44 2.63
CA PRO A 41 4.53 15.99 2.06
C PRO A 41 4.40 17.49 1.76
N GLY A 42 5.45 18.26 2.08
CA GLY A 42 5.47 19.70 1.85
C GLY A 42 5.43 20.09 0.36
N SER A 43 5.85 19.18 -0.52
CA SER A 43 5.78 19.33 -1.97
C SER A 43 5.65 17.98 -2.67
N PHE A 44 5.20 18.02 -3.92
CA PHE A 44 5.10 16.85 -4.79
C PHE A 44 5.89 17.10 -6.07
N ASP A 45 6.71 16.13 -6.44
CA ASP A 45 7.63 16.21 -7.57
C ASP A 45 7.06 15.49 -8.80
N PHE A 46 6.76 16.27 -9.84
CA PHE A 46 6.19 15.83 -11.12
C PHE A 46 7.27 15.65 -12.21
N SER A 47 8.56 15.69 -11.87
CA SER A 47 9.66 15.61 -12.86
C SER A 47 9.71 14.30 -13.66
N ASP A 48 9.11 13.22 -13.15
CA ASP A 48 9.04 11.94 -13.87
C ASP A 48 7.69 11.73 -14.58
N CYS A 49 6.89 12.79 -14.79
CA CYS A 49 5.71 12.68 -15.63
C CYS A 49 6.14 12.25 -17.04
N PRO A 50 5.60 11.15 -17.58
CA PRO A 50 5.99 10.69 -18.91
C PRO A 50 5.54 11.71 -19.96
N PRO A 51 6.21 11.79 -21.12
CA PRO A 51 5.74 12.63 -22.22
C PRO A 51 4.35 12.18 -22.67
N LEU A 52 3.51 13.13 -23.09
CA LEU A 52 2.21 12.80 -23.67
C LEU A 52 2.42 12.08 -25.02
N PRO A 53 1.67 11.00 -25.27
CA PRO A 53 1.65 10.39 -26.59
C PRO A 53 0.98 11.35 -27.59
N GLU A 54 1.23 11.13 -28.87
CA GLU A 54 0.55 11.85 -29.95
C GLU A 54 -0.97 11.70 -29.82
N GLY A 55 -1.72 12.77 -30.14
CA GLY A 55 -3.18 12.81 -30.02
C GLY A 55 -3.72 13.05 -28.60
N ALA A 56 -2.92 12.84 -27.54
CA ALA A 56 -3.35 13.10 -26.18
C ALA A 56 -3.46 14.59 -25.85
N SER A 57 -4.59 14.99 -25.28
CA SER A 57 -4.82 16.39 -24.92
C SER A 57 -4.16 16.76 -23.60
N PRO A 58 -3.40 17.87 -23.51
CA PRO A 58 -2.82 18.33 -22.25
C PRO A 58 -3.85 18.81 -21.23
N PHE A 59 -5.08 19.13 -21.65
CA PHE A 59 -6.16 19.59 -20.76
C PHE A 59 -6.92 18.45 -20.10
N TYR A 60 -7.01 17.30 -20.76
CA TYR A 60 -7.73 16.12 -20.25
C TYR A 60 -6.79 15.01 -19.75
N SER A 61 -5.53 15.06 -20.14
CA SER A 61 -4.51 14.19 -19.60
C SER A 61 -4.03 14.72 -18.25
N ARG A 62 -3.81 13.79 -17.31
CA ARG A 62 -3.34 14.10 -15.97
C ARG A 62 -2.09 13.31 -15.65
N CYS A 63 -1.16 13.94 -14.94
CA CYS A 63 -0.06 13.25 -14.29
C CYS A 63 -0.41 13.06 -12.81
N GLN A 64 -0.13 11.87 -12.30
CA GLN A 64 -0.35 11.45 -10.93
C GLN A 64 0.99 11.21 -10.25
N VAL A 65 1.12 11.70 -9.02
CA VAL A 65 2.24 11.42 -8.13
C VAL A 65 1.67 10.82 -6.86
N ALA A 66 2.03 9.56 -6.61
CA ALA A 66 1.77 8.86 -5.35
C ALA A 66 3.06 8.83 -4.53
N VAL A 67 2.99 9.31 -3.29
CA VAL A 67 4.09 9.31 -2.32
C VAL A 67 3.71 8.39 -1.18
N VAL A 68 4.33 7.22 -1.13
CA VAL A 68 4.19 6.27 -0.03
C VAL A 68 5.07 6.75 1.10
N THR A 69 4.47 7.17 2.22
CA THR A 69 5.16 7.80 3.35
C THR A 69 5.55 6.82 4.44
N SER A 70 4.74 5.77 4.64
CA SER A 70 5.01 4.72 5.62
C SER A 70 4.29 3.43 5.23
N GLY A 71 4.52 2.40 6.06
CA GLY A 71 3.92 1.09 5.89
C GLY A 71 4.92 -0.03 6.12
N THR A 72 4.51 -1.24 5.77
CA THR A 72 5.31 -2.45 5.95
C THR A 72 5.47 -3.18 4.63
N PHE A 73 6.66 -3.70 4.39
CA PHE A 73 6.95 -4.56 3.24
C PHE A 73 7.68 -5.81 3.72
N LYS A 74 6.90 -6.87 3.90
CA LYS A 74 7.37 -8.20 4.26
C LYS A 74 7.62 -9.02 3.02
N VAL A 75 8.87 -9.44 2.84
CA VAL A 75 9.38 -10.13 1.66
C VAL A 75 10.33 -11.24 2.11
N GLY A 76 9.90 -12.49 1.95
CA GLY A 76 10.64 -13.65 2.48
C GLY A 76 10.81 -13.55 4.00
N ASN A 77 12.06 -13.62 4.47
CA ASN A 77 12.41 -13.51 5.89
C ASN A 77 12.54 -12.06 6.38
N PHE A 78 12.43 -11.06 5.50
CA PHE A 78 12.61 -9.66 5.87
C PHE A 78 11.25 -8.98 6.11
N ASP A 79 11.15 -8.26 7.22
CA ASP A 79 10.05 -7.35 7.53
C ASP A 79 10.60 -5.93 7.56
N GLN A 80 10.31 -5.14 6.52
CA GLN A 80 10.86 -3.80 6.36
C GLN A 80 9.80 -2.74 6.62
N GLN A 81 10.13 -1.81 7.51
CA GLN A 81 9.35 -0.60 7.72
C GLN A 81 9.74 0.43 6.65
N ILE A 82 8.74 1.01 5.99
CA ILE A 82 8.94 2.13 5.09
C ILE A 82 9.19 3.36 5.95
N LYS A 83 10.46 3.79 6.01
CA LYS A 83 10.90 4.94 6.84
C LYS A 83 11.21 6.19 6.02
N GLU A 84 11.45 6.00 4.73
CA GLU A 84 11.76 7.06 3.79
C GLU A 84 10.76 6.98 2.64
N PRO A 85 10.21 8.13 2.17
CA PRO A 85 9.16 8.09 1.17
C PRO A 85 9.60 7.50 -0.17
N LEU A 86 8.71 6.72 -0.78
CA LEU A 86 8.83 6.25 -2.17
C LEU A 86 7.90 7.06 -3.04
N ARG A 87 8.31 7.36 -4.28
CA ARG A 87 7.49 8.11 -5.23
C ARG A 87 7.21 7.27 -6.47
N LEU A 88 5.93 7.05 -6.74
CA LEU A 88 5.42 6.49 -7.98
C LEU A 88 4.80 7.62 -8.79
N THR A 89 5.16 7.69 -10.07
CA THR A 89 4.62 8.68 -11.01
C THR A 89 4.10 7.96 -12.25
N TYR A 90 2.90 8.31 -12.66
CA TYR A 90 2.25 7.79 -13.87
C TYR A 90 1.35 8.86 -14.47
N ALA A 91 0.85 8.61 -15.67
CA ALA A 91 -0.09 9.48 -16.35
C ALA A 91 -1.33 8.71 -16.78
N SER A 92 -2.49 9.37 -16.69
CA SER A 92 -3.70 8.97 -17.40
C SER A 92 -3.92 9.96 -18.54
N THR A 93 -3.84 9.47 -19.76
CA THR A 93 -3.95 10.30 -20.98
C THR A 93 -5.27 10.06 -21.67
N LEU A 94 -5.83 11.10 -22.29
CA LEU A 94 -7.03 11.01 -23.13
C LEU A 94 -6.71 11.56 -24.52
N ASP A 95 -6.84 10.69 -25.52
CA ASP A 95 -6.80 11.06 -26.92
C ASP A 95 -8.17 11.57 -27.36
N LEU A 96 -8.23 12.76 -27.97
CA LEU A 96 -9.51 13.40 -28.32
C LEU A 96 -10.06 12.99 -29.70
N GLU A 97 -9.26 12.32 -30.52
CA GLU A 97 -9.69 11.84 -31.83
C GLU A 97 -10.29 10.45 -31.70
N THR A 98 -9.65 9.59 -30.92
CA THR A 98 -10.03 8.19 -30.72
C THR A 98 -10.86 7.97 -29.46
N PHE A 99 -10.85 8.92 -28.52
CA PHE A 99 -11.41 8.80 -27.16
C PHE A 99 -10.78 7.66 -26.34
N GLU A 100 -9.58 7.20 -26.73
CA GLU A 100 -8.84 6.19 -25.98
C GLU A 100 -8.19 6.80 -24.74
N THR A 101 -8.30 6.08 -23.61
CA THR A 101 -7.56 6.41 -22.39
C THR A 101 -6.38 5.47 -22.22
N LYS A 102 -5.19 6.01 -21.95
CA LYS A 102 -3.98 5.20 -21.71
C LYS A 102 -3.35 5.56 -20.37
N ILE A 103 -2.96 4.52 -19.62
CA ILE A 103 -2.12 4.65 -18.43
C ILE A 103 -0.67 4.46 -18.84
N ILE A 104 0.18 5.42 -18.51
CA ILE A 104 1.59 5.43 -18.88
C ILE A 104 2.42 5.52 -17.61
N PHE A 105 3.32 4.56 -17.41
CA PHE A 105 4.27 4.60 -16.31
C PHE A 105 5.29 5.72 -16.53
N GLY A 106 5.48 6.56 -15.51
CA GLY A 106 6.47 7.64 -15.52
C GLY A 106 7.76 7.23 -14.81
N GLY A 107 7.66 6.85 -13.54
CA GLY A 107 8.81 6.49 -12.74
C GLY A 107 8.48 5.91 -11.37
N LEU A 108 9.43 5.16 -10.82
CA LEU A 108 9.43 4.69 -9.44
C LEU A 108 10.76 5.08 -8.80
N LYS A 109 10.73 6.07 -7.91
CA LYS A 109 11.89 6.47 -7.11
C LYS A 109 11.76 5.90 -5.71
N ALA A 110 12.66 5.00 -5.36
CA ALA A 110 12.74 4.40 -4.04
C ALA A 110 14.10 4.69 -3.38
N PRO A 111 14.12 5.08 -2.10
CA PRO A 111 15.36 5.18 -1.33
C PRO A 111 15.98 3.78 -1.14
N LYS A 112 17.26 3.76 -0.73
CA LYS A 112 17.87 2.52 -0.26
C LYS A 112 17.49 2.33 1.21
N MET A 113 16.95 1.17 1.56
CA MET A 113 16.57 0.84 2.93
C MET A 113 17.58 -0.15 3.50
N LEU A 114 18.04 0.08 4.74
CA LEU A 114 18.92 -0.86 5.42
C LEU A 114 18.13 -2.12 5.79
N VAL A 115 18.49 -3.27 5.22
CA VAL A 115 17.80 -4.54 5.49
C VAL A 115 18.56 -5.44 6.45
N GLN A 116 19.89 -5.32 6.46
CA GLN A 116 20.75 -6.02 7.40
C GLN A 116 21.86 -5.07 7.87
N PRO A 117 21.97 -4.81 9.18
CA PRO A 117 23.09 -4.09 9.74
C PRO A 117 24.42 -4.79 9.43
N GLY A 118 25.50 -4.03 9.32
CA GLY A 118 26.83 -4.61 9.15
C GLY A 118 27.27 -5.42 10.38
N LEU A 119 28.12 -6.42 10.14
CA LEU A 119 28.64 -7.39 11.10
C LEU A 119 29.31 -6.74 12.33
N PHE A 120 29.89 -5.55 12.16
CA PHE A 120 30.48 -4.75 13.25
C PHE A 120 29.88 -3.35 13.34
N GLY A 121 28.63 -3.19 12.90
CA GLY A 121 27.96 -1.88 12.80
C GLY A 121 28.47 -1.01 11.66
N ASP A 122 29.31 -1.54 10.76
CA ASP A 122 29.78 -0.79 9.61
C ASP A 122 28.63 -0.57 8.59
N PRO A 123 28.44 0.64 8.07
CA PRO A 123 27.35 0.93 7.15
C PRO A 123 27.76 0.76 5.67
N PHE A 124 28.95 0.24 5.38
CA PHE A 124 29.52 0.30 4.03
C PHE A 124 29.96 -1.05 3.46
N LEU A 125 30.67 -1.87 4.23
CA LEU A 125 31.30 -3.09 3.73
C LEU A 125 30.38 -4.30 3.87
N SER A 126 29.76 -4.47 5.04
CA SER A 126 28.96 -5.65 5.36
C SER A 126 27.48 -5.37 5.57
N ALA A 127 27.09 -4.09 5.70
CA ALA A 127 25.68 -3.71 5.68
C ALA A 127 25.04 -4.02 4.32
N VAL A 128 23.83 -4.55 4.33
CA VAL A 128 23.04 -4.81 3.12
C VAL A 128 21.89 -3.81 3.07
N TYR A 129 21.81 -3.09 1.96
CA TYR A 129 20.67 -2.24 1.65
C TYR A 129 19.82 -2.89 0.56
N ALA A 130 18.53 -2.58 0.54
CA ALA A 130 17.61 -2.97 -0.51
C ALA A 130 17.01 -1.72 -1.17
N ARG A 131 16.77 -1.79 -2.47
CA ARG A 131 16.01 -0.77 -3.21
C ARG A 131 15.03 -1.46 -4.15
N VAL A 132 13.79 -1.03 -4.13
CA VAL A 132 12.77 -1.50 -5.09
C VAL A 132 13.00 -0.82 -6.44
N GLU A 133 13.00 -1.59 -7.51
CA GLU A 133 13.17 -1.13 -8.89
C GLU A 133 11.98 -1.60 -9.73
N TYR A 134 11.51 -0.74 -10.65
CA TYR A 134 10.51 -1.13 -11.64
C TYR A 134 11.03 -2.26 -12.54
N ALA A 135 10.17 -3.24 -12.83
CA ALA A 135 10.53 -4.44 -13.57
C ALA A 135 9.72 -4.63 -14.87
N GLY A 136 9.07 -3.56 -15.36
CA GLY A 136 8.60 -3.51 -16.75
C GLY A 136 7.10 -3.73 -16.99
N SER A 137 6.29 -3.87 -15.94
CA SER A 137 4.83 -3.97 -16.06
C SER A 137 4.14 -3.03 -15.08
N PHE A 138 3.21 -2.21 -15.57
CA PHE A 138 2.40 -1.30 -14.77
C PHE A 138 1.03 -1.13 -15.40
N GLU A 139 -0.02 -1.40 -14.64
CA GLU A 139 -1.41 -1.29 -15.09
C GLU A 139 -2.30 -0.83 -13.94
N ILE A 140 -3.28 0.00 -14.25
CA ILE A 140 -4.32 0.42 -13.31
C ILE A 140 -5.65 -0.03 -13.93
N PRO A 141 -6.18 -1.21 -13.55
CA PRO A 141 -7.46 -1.66 -14.06
C PRO A 141 -8.59 -0.76 -13.54
N THR A 142 -9.65 -0.65 -14.34
CA THR A 142 -10.83 0.15 -13.99
C THR A 142 -11.70 -0.62 -12.99
N THR A 143 -11.33 -0.57 -11.71
CA THR A 143 -12.06 -1.19 -10.61
C THR A 143 -12.51 -0.15 -9.59
N SER A 144 -13.42 -0.52 -8.69
CA SER A 144 -13.88 0.37 -7.62
C SER A 144 -12.85 0.60 -6.51
N ASN A 145 -11.78 -0.21 -6.45
CA ASN A 145 -10.89 -0.30 -5.29
C ASN A 145 -9.49 0.30 -5.55
N LEU A 146 -9.34 1.14 -6.59
CA LEU A 146 -8.03 1.69 -6.98
C LEU A 146 -6.95 0.60 -7.01
N ASP A 147 -7.16 -0.40 -7.85
CA ASP A 147 -6.18 -1.48 -7.99
C ASP A 147 -4.99 -1.00 -8.83
N ILE A 148 -3.78 -1.36 -8.43
CA ILE A 148 -2.54 -1.11 -9.15
C ILE A 148 -1.78 -2.41 -9.28
N ASN A 149 -1.64 -2.88 -10.52
CA ASN A 149 -0.81 -4.02 -10.86
C ASN A 149 0.57 -3.52 -11.27
N MET A 150 1.62 -3.97 -10.58
CA MET A 150 2.97 -3.60 -10.98
C MET A 150 3.99 -4.72 -10.77
N ALA A 151 4.94 -4.80 -11.71
CA ALA A 151 6.10 -5.67 -11.59
C ALA A 151 7.27 -4.88 -11.01
N VAL A 152 7.83 -5.39 -9.93
CA VAL A 152 9.04 -4.84 -9.29
C VAL A 152 10.09 -5.94 -9.08
N LYS A 153 11.32 -5.51 -8.86
CA LYS A 153 12.41 -6.34 -8.34
C LYS A 153 13.12 -5.59 -7.22
N VAL A 154 13.82 -6.31 -6.35
CA VAL A 154 14.55 -5.68 -5.25
C VAL A 154 16.04 -5.80 -5.50
N ARG A 155 16.73 -4.68 -5.71
CA ARG A 155 18.19 -4.61 -5.75
C ARG A 155 18.75 -4.75 -4.35
N LEU A 156 19.65 -5.69 -4.14
CA LEU A 156 20.48 -5.76 -2.95
C LEU A 156 21.80 -5.04 -3.22
N ILE A 157 22.13 -4.10 -2.33
CA ILE A 157 23.26 -3.18 -2.47
C ILE A 157 24.22 -3.48 -1.32
N ASN A 158 25.32 -4.13 -1.67
CA ASN A 158 26.46 -4.38 -0.80
C ASN A 158 27.70 -4.66 -1.69
N PRO A 159 28.90 -4.15 -1.36
CA PRO A 159 30.09 -4.37 -2.18
C PRO A 159 30.42 -5.84 -2.45
N LEU A 160 30.21 -6.72 -1.46
CA LEU A 160 30.48 -8.16 -1.56
C LEU A 160 29.48 -8.86 -2.49
N LEU A 161 28.21 -8.44 -2.47
CA LEU A 161 27.15 -8.99 -3.34
C LEU A 161 27.33 -8.65 -4.82
N GLY A 162 28.09 -7.60 -5.12
CA GLY A 162 28.25 -7.07 -6.47
C GLY A 162 27.04 -6.23 -6.93
N GLY A 163 27.22 -5.44 -8.00
CA GLY A 163 26.20 -4.50 -8.47
C GLY A 163 24.95 -5.13 -9.07
N ASN A 164 24.98 -6.44 -9.37
CA ASN A 164 23.93 -7.14 -10.12
C ASN A 164 22.97 -7.97 -9.26
N CYS A 165 23.16 -8.00 -7.94
CA CYS A 165 22.37 -8.85 -7.05
C CYS A 165 20.93 -8.32 -6.88
N THR A 166 19.94 -9.07 -7.36
CA THR A 166 18.52 -8.72 -7.25
C THR A 166 17.68 -9.90 -6.76
N VAL A 167 16.63 -9.63 -5.99
CA VAL A 167 15.52 -10.56 -5.73
C VAL A 167 14.44 -10.33 -6.77
N GLY A 168 14.15 -11.36 -7.57
CA GLY A 168 13.43 -11.19 -8.83
C GLY A 168 14.28 -10.56 -9.93
N THR A 169 13.75 -10.57 -11.15
CA THR A 169 14.38 -10.00 -12.35
C THR A 169 13.30 -9.38 -13.24
N ASN A 170 13.67 -8.70 -14.32
CA ASN A 170 12.67 -8.22 -15.29
C ASN A 170 11.90 -9.37 -15.95
N ALA A 171 12.54 -10.53 -16.14
CA ALA A 171 11.91 -11.71 -16.75
C ALA A 171 11.07 -12.53 -15.74
N ASN A 172 11.38 -12.43 -14.45
CA ASN A 172 10.65 -13.07 -13.37
C ASN A 172 10.54 -12.11 -12.18
N PRO A 173 9.64 -11.12 -12.24
CA PRO A 173 9.52 -10.06 -11.25
C PRO A 173 8.66 -10.50 -10.06
N ILE A 174 8.71 -9.72 -8.98
CA ILE A 174 7.67 -9.70 -7.95
C ILE A 174 6.47 -8.96 -8.57
N LYS A 175 5.35 -9.66 -8.71
CA LYS A 175 4.11 -9.08 -9.23
C LYS A 175 3.24 -8.65 -8.05
N LEU A 176 3.06 -7.35 -7.88
CA LEU A 176 2.20 -6.76 -6.87
C LEU A 176 0.82 -6.48 -7.48
N HIS A 177 -0.22 -6.75 -6.69
CA HIS A 177 -1.59 -6.34 -6.90
C HIS A 177 -2.01 -5.50 -5.69
N LEU A 178 -1.69 -4.22 -5.74
CA LEU A 178 -2.05 -3.28 -4.69
C LEU A 178 -3.54 -2.93 -4.83
N THR A 179 -4.27 -2.93 -3.72
CA THR A 179 -5.70 -2.60 -3.70
C THR A 179 -6.04 -1.79 -2.47
N THR A 180 -7.06 -0.93 -2.55
CA THR A 180 -7.70 -0.33 -1.36
C THR A 180 -8.83 -1.21 -0.81
N GLY A 181 -9.18 -2.30 -1.49
CA GLY A 181 -10.18 -3.27 -1.06
C GLY A 181 -9.62 -4.34 -0.11
N THR A 182 -10.39 -5.42 0.07
CA THR A 182 -10.00 -6.60 0.87
C THR A 182 -9.29 -7.63 -0.01
N THR A 183 -8.12 -8.09 0.42
CA THR A 183 -7.33 -9.11 -0.28
C THR A 183 -7.88 -10.53 -0.05
N ASN A 184 -7.49 -11.47 -0.91
CA ASN A 184 -7.79 -12.90 -0.75
C ASN A 184 -6.51 -13.76 -0.91
N PRO A 185 -5.60 -13.72 0.08
CA PRO A 185 -4.33 -14.43 -0.01
C PRO A 185 -4.48 -15.93 0.29
N PRO A 186 -3.58 -16.78 -0.24
CA PRO A 186 -3.39 -18.12 0.30
C PRO A 186 -2.92 -18.07 1.76
N ALA A 187 -3.20 -19.11 2.53
CA ALA A 187 -2.62 -19.30 3.85
C ALA A 187 -1.06 -19.35 3.79
N PRO A 188 -0.33 -18.92 4.84
CA PRO A 188 -0.81 -18.54 6.18
C PRO A 188 -1.31 -17.10 6.32
N ASN A 189 -1.12 -16.23 5.33
CA ASN A 189 -1.69 -14.89 5.38
C ASN A 189 -3.22 -14.95 5.46
N THR A 190 -3.79 -14.00 6.18
CA THR A 190 -5.24 -13.76 6.24
C THR A 190 -5.59 -12.53 5.41
N PRO A 191 -6.83 -12.38 4.94
CA PRO A 191 -7.30 -11.15 4.29
C PRO A 191 -6.92 -9.88 5.08
N ILE A 192 -6.48 -8.85 4.35
CA ILE A 192 -6.26 -7.50 4.87
C ILE A 192 -7.01 -6.51 4.00
N THR A 193 -7.40 -5.36 4.55
CA THR A 193 -8.20 -4.35 3.85
C THR A 193 -7.49 -3.02 3.82
N GLY A 194 -7.40 -2.43 2.62
CA GLY A 194 -6.93 -1.08 2.40
C GLY A 194 -7.96 -0.01 2.80
N GLU A 195 -7.72 1.23 2.38
CA GLU A 195 -8.65 2.34 2.55
C GLU A 195 -8.71 3.16 1.27
N ALA A 196 -9.92 3.35 0.77
CA ALA A 196 -10.17 4.06 -0.49
C ALA A 196 -9.70 5.53 -0.38
N PRO A 197 -9.35 6.16 -1.52
CA PRO A 197 -8.87 7.54 -1.50
C PRO A 197 -9.88 8.51 -0.88
N THR A 198 -9.41 9.34 0.05
CA THR A 198 -10.19 10.45 0.64
C THR A 198 -9.39 11.75 0.53
N ILE A 199 -10.08 12.89 0.54
CA ILE A 199 -9.41 14.21 0.51
C ILE A 199 -8.73 14.45 1.85
N ALA A 200 -7.40 14.47 1.87
CA ALA A 200 -6.60 14.85 3.04
C ALA A 200 -6.45 16.37 3.15
N ARG A 201 -6.32 17.06 2.01
CA ARG A 201 -6.25 18.52 1.93
C ARG A 201 -6.84 19.01 0.60
N PRO A 202 -7.84 19.91 0.63
CA PRO A 202 -8.26 20.62 -0.56
C PRO A 202 -7.14 21.52 -1.09
N ASP A 203 -6.95 21.59 -2.40
CA ASP A 203 -5.89 22.41 -3.01
C ASP A 203 -6.39 23.05 -4.32
N PRO A 204 -6.22 24.36 -4.54
CA PRO A 204 -6.62 25.01 -5.78
C PRO A 204 -6.00 24.39 -7.04
N ALA A 205 -4.82 23.78 -6.93
CA ALA A 205 -4.13 23.12 -8.04
C ALA A 205 -4.50 21.63 -8.20
N GLY A 206 -5.38 21.11 -7.33
CA GLY A 206 -5.84 19.72 -7.30
C GLY A 206 -5.64 19.08 -5.93
N ASP A 207 -6.73 18.58 -5.35
CA ASP A 207 -6.75 18.01 -4.00
C ASP A 207 -5.64 16.99 -3.73
N VAL A 208 -5.12 17.03 -2.50
CA VAL A 208 -4.26 15.97 -1.97
C VAL A 208 -5.15 14.87 -1.42
N LEU A 209 -5.08 13.71 -2.04
CA LEU A 209 -5.77 12.51 -1.57
C LEU A 209 -4.85 11.71 -0.66
N GLN A 210 -5.42 11.03 0.32
CA GLN A 210 -4.75 9.97 1.09
C GLN A 210 -5.41 8.64 0.80
N ALA A 211 -4.62 7.57 0.76
CA ALA A 211 -5.10 6.20 0.61
C ALA A 211 -4.23 5.22 1.39
N LYS A 212 -4.78 4.04 1.65
CA LYS A 212 -4.03 2.89 2.16
C LYS A 212 -4.16 1.75 1.17
N GLN A 213 -3.06 1.37 0.53
CA GLN A 213 -3.01 0.22 -0.36
C GLN A 213 -2.43 -0.99 0.35
N VAL A 214 -2.93 -2.16 -0.02
CA VAL A 214 -2.51 -3.45 0.54
C VAL A 214 -2.33 -4.50 -0.55
N ASP A 215 -1.40 -5.43 -0.33
CA ASP A 215 -1.28 -6.70 -1.04
C ASP A 215 -0.64 -7.73 -0.10
N ASN A 216 -1.17 -8.94 -0.03
CA ASN A 216 -0.52 -10.03 0.70
C ASN A 216 -0.70 -11.39 0.05
N ALA A 217 -1.01 -11.41 -1.26
CA ALA A 217 -1.18 -12.61 -2.05
C ALA A 217 0.01 -12.86 -3.00
N PHE A 218 0.97 -11.95 -3.09
CA PHE A 218 2.10 -12.07 -4.00
C PHE A 218 3.17 -13.08 -3.55
N SER A 219 3.80 -13.72 -4.54
CA SER A 219 5.01 -14.52 -4.38
C SER A 219 6.26 -13.71 -4.68
N VAL A 220 7.39 -14.11 -4.11
CA VAL A 220 8.69 -13.48 -4.33
C VAL A 220 9.63 -14.49 -5.01
N PRO A 221 10.15 -14.20 -6.21
CA PRO A 221 11.12 -15.06 -6.87
C PRO A 221 12.47 -15.14 -6.15
N GLY A 222 13.30 -16.09 -6.58
CA GLY A 222 14.68 -16.21 -6.09
C GLY A 222 15.57 -15.03 -6.49
N ALA A 223 16.63 -14.85 -5.72
CA ALA A 223 17.73 -13.95 -6.02
C ALA A 223 18.54 -14.40 -7.23
N LYS A 224 19.13 -13.42 -7.93
CA LYS A 224 19.94 -13.57 -9.13
C LYS A 224 21.09 -12.56 -9.15
N GLY A 225 22.22 -12.96 -9.74
CA GLY A 225 23.35 -12.08 -10.02
C GLY A 225 24.18 -11.69 -8.80
N CYS A 226 24.09 -12.45 -7.71
CA CYS A 226 24.78 -12.20 -6.45
C CYS A 226 26.17 -12.86 -6.41
N LEU A 227 27.11 -12.24 -5.67
CA LEU A 227 28.53 -12.63 -5.60
C LEU A 227 29.15 -12.85 -7.00
N TYR A 228 29.05 -11.84 -7.86
CA TYR A 228 29.63 -11.83 -9.22
C TYR A 228 29.09 -12.90 -10.19
N GLY A 229 27.89 -13.45 -9.92
CA GLY A 229 27.15 -14.25 -10.89
C GLY A 229 27.58 -15.72 -11.00
N ALA A 230 28.37 -16.23 -10.07
CA ALA A 230 28.80 -17.63 -10.04
C ALA A 230 27.73 -18.62 -9.52
N GLY A 231 26.49 -18.18 -9.31
CA GLY A 231 25.36 -18.99 -8.82
C GLY A 231 25.39 -19.33 -7.32
N VAL A 232 26.57 -19.47 -6.70
CA VAL A 232 26.72 -19.72 -5.26
C VAL A 232 26.20 -18.55 -4.42
N GLY A 233 26.41 -17.31 -4.89
CA GLY A 233 25.88 -16.12 -4.23
C GLY A 233 24.36 -16.06 -4.21
N ASP A 234 23.73 -16.46 -5.31
CA ASP A 234 22.26 -16.51 -5.39
C ASP A 234 21.70 -17.49 -4.35
N TRP A 235 22.33 -18.67 -4.21
CA TRP A 235 21.93 -19.65 -3.20
C TRP A 235 22.03 -19.10 -1.79
N LEU A 236 23.14 -18.44 -1.42
CA LEU A 236 23.32 -17.90 -0.08
C LEU A 236 22.29 -16.81 0.24
N VAL A 237 22.07 -15.88 -0.71
CA VAL A 237 21.06 -14.83 -0.56
C VAL A 237 19.66 -15.44 -0.43
N ASN A 238 19.35 -16.50 -1.19
CA ASN A 238 18.09 -17.21 -1.09
C ASN A 238 17.89 -17.87 0.28
N GLN A 239 18.93 -18.51 0.83
CA GLN A 239 18.87 -19.12 2.16
C GLN A 239 18.62 -18.09 3.26
N ILE A 240 19.38 -16.99 3.26
CA ILE A 240 19.25 -15.93 4.28
C ILE A 240 17.89 -15.23 4.12
N GLY A 241 17.56 -14.84 2.90
CA GLY A 241 16.36 -14.06 2.59
C GLY A 241 15.06 -14.86 2.55
N GLY A 242 15.12 -16.19 2.60
CA GLY A 242 13.93 -17.04 2.52
C GLY A 242 13.28 -17.02 1.13
N PHE A 243 14.11 -17.00 0.08
CA PHE A 243 13.64 -16.96 -1.31
C PHE A 243 13.86 -18.29 -2.05
N PRO A 244 13.01 -18.64 -3.04
CA PRO A 244 11.75 -17.98 -3.36
C PRO A 244 10.73 -18.10 -2.21
N SER A 245 9.92 -17.05 -2.01
CA SER A 245 8.86 -17.03 -1.01
C SER A 245 7.50 -17.22 -1.70
N ALA A 246 6.73 -18.20 -1.25
CA ALA A 246 5.42 -18.51 -1.81
C ALA A 246 4.40 -17.37 -1.57
N ALA A 247 3.38 -17.30 -2.41
CA ALA A 247 2.18 -16.51 -2.16
C ALA A 247 1.59 -16.85 -0.78
N GLY A 248 1.06 -15.84 -0.08
CA GLY A 248 0.54 -16.03 1.28
C GLY A 248 1.59 -15.95 2.40
N LYS A 249 2.86 -15.68 2.08
CA LYS A 249 3.93 -15.45 3.07
C LYS A 249 4.50 -14.03 3.08
N ASN A 250 4.10 -13.21 2.11
CA ASN A 250 4.60 -11.86 1.90
C ASN A 250 3.45 -10.86 2.05
N SER A 251 3.74 -9.63 2.44
CA SER A 251 2.71 -8.61 2.58
C SER A 251 3.28 -7.21 2.36
N MET A 252 2.46 -6.34 1.81
CA MET A 252 2.68 -4.93 1.65
C MET A 252 1.47 -4.19 2.20
N VAL A 253 1.73 -3.22 3.07
CA VAL A 253 0.76 -2.22 3.50
C VAL A 253 1.45 -0.88 3.27
N SER A 254 0.84 0.03 2.55
CA SER A 254 1.41 1.34 2.25
C SER A 254 0.38 2.43 2.50
N ASN A 255 0.79 3.42 3.31
CA ASN A 255 0.05 4.67 3.46
C ASN A 255 0.64 5.67 2.47
N GLU A 256 -0.21 6.32 1.69
CA GLU A 256 0.23 7.21 0.63
C GLU A 256 -0.59 8.47 0.51
N TYR A 257 0.04 9.47 -0.10
CA TYR A 257 -0.62 10.66 -0.60
C TYR A 257 -0.56 10.69 -2.12
N ILE A 258 -1.69 10.96 -2.75
CA ILE A 258 -1.82 11.02 -4.20
C ILE A 258 -2.23 12.43 -4.58
N VAL A 259 -1.49 13.04 -5.50
CA VAL A 259 -1.85 14.29 -6.13
C VAL A 259 -1.92 14.11 -7.63
N SER A 260 -2.73 14.94 -8.28
CA SER A 260 -2.84 14.91 -9.72
C SER A 260 -2.97 16.30 -10.33
N LYS A 261 -2.13 16.57 -11.33
CA LYS A 261 -2.14 17.81 -12.12
C LYS A 261 -2.51 17.52 -13.56
N GLN A 262 -3.17 18.48 -14.22
CA GLN A 262 -3.34 18.45 -15.67
C GLN A 262 -1.99 18.72 -16.34
N TYR A 263 -1.77 18.12 -17.52
CA TYR A 263 -0.54 18.34 -18.28
C TYR A 263 -0.37 19.80 -18.75
N SER A 264 -1.48 20.53 -18.93
CA SER A 264 -1.46 21.97 -19.21
C SER A 264 -0.91 22.83 -18.05
N GLN A 265 -0.71 22.24 -16.87
CA GLN A 265 -0.26 22.90 -15.64
C GLN A 265 1.10 22.39 -15.14
N LEU A 266 1.77 21.53 -15.92
CA LEU A 266 3.09 20.97 -15.60
C LEU A 266 4.22 21.89 -16.06
#